data_AF-A0AAU5DUX1-F1
#
_entry.id   AF-A0AAU5DUX1-F1
#
_cell.length_a   1.000
_cell.length_b   1.000
_cell.length_c   1.000
_cell.angle_alpha   90.00
_cell.angle_beta   90.00
_cell.angle_gamma   90.00
#
_symmetry.space_group_name_H-M   'P 1'
#
loop_
_entity.id
_entity.type
_entity.pdbx_description
1 polymer ?
#
loop_
_entity_poly.entity_id
_entity_poly.type
_entity_poly.pdbx_seq_one_letter_code
_entity_poly.pdbx_strand_id
1 'polypeptide(L)'
;MELPAEAVAATVLIEVVRISALPTESTPCPGSVVAHWTGSEVTDALTLIESLPGGEQHRCGFSPGWGVRAYEDSLDLVLFEAAFCFRCHEVRMHGTAVPPGLATQFFDGDSPRAQALLAVFRAAAPYSTSGSTRP
;
A
#
# COMPACT_ATOMS: atom_id res chain seq x y z
N MET A 1 12.24 3.31 4.40
CA MET A 1 11.27 2.41 5.05
C MET A 1 11.77 1.01 4.79
N GLU A 2 11.47 0.05 5.67
CA GLU A 2 11.93 -1.32 5.51
C GLU A 2 10.77 -2.21 5.07
N LEU A 3 10.94 -2.92 3.94
CA LEU A 3 10.02 -3.96 3.49
C LEU A 3 10.63 -5.34 3.79
N PRO A 4 9.80 -6.38 3.99
CA PRO A 4 10.28 -7.76 4.13
C PRO A 4 10.94 -8.24 2.82
N ALA A 5 12.28 -8.26 2.81
CA ALA A 5 13.09 -8.50 1.60
C ALA A 5 12.74 -9.83 0.90
N GLU A 6 12.45 -10.88 1.65
CA GLU A 6 12.04 -12.18 1.13
C GLU A 6 10.70 -12.11 0.40
N ALA A 7 9.74 -11.35 0.94
CA ALA A 7 8.44 -11.14 0.33
C ALA A 7 8.53 -10.24 -0.90
N VAL A 8 9.34 -9.17 -0.83
CA VAL A 8 9.62 -8.27 -1.96
C VAL A 8 10.19 -9.06 -3.14
N ALA A 9 11.16 -9.95 -2.91
CA ALA A 9 11.76 -10.77 -3.95
C ALA A 9 10.79 -11.79 -4.57
N ALA A 10 9.82 -12.29 -3.80
CA ALA A 10 8.80 -13.23 -4.26
C ALA A 10 7.57 -12.56 -4.90
N THR A 11 7.44 -11.24 -4.77
CA THR A 11 6.25 -10.52 -5.25
C THR A 11 6.23 -10.44 -6.77
N VAL A 12 5.17 -10.94 -7.39
CA VAL A 12 4.95 -10.85 -8.85
C VAL A 12 3.74 -10.01 -9.24
N LEU A 13 2.82 -9.80 -8.28
CA LEU A 13 1.61 -9.01 -8.44
C LEU A 13 1.44 -8.10 -7.22
N ILE A 14 1.09 -6.85 -7.48
CA ILE A 14 0.61 -5.92 -6.46
C ILE A 14 -0.80 -5.47 -6.79
N GLU A 15 -1.73 -5.66 -5.86
CA GLU A 15 -3.03 -5.01 -5.88
C GLU A 15 -2.95 -3.67 -5.16
N VAL A 16 -3.37 -2.59 -5.83
CA VAL A 16 -3.56 -1.29 -5.19
C VAL A 16 -4.96 -1.23 -4.63
N VAL A 17 -5.09 -0.97 -3.34
CA VAL A 17 -6.36 -0.97 -2.61
C VAL A 17 -6.70 0.46 -2.17
N ARG A 18 -7.91 0.90 -2.50
CA ARG A 18 -8.51 2.08 -1.89
C ARG A 18 -9.20 1.67 -0.60
N ILE A 19 -8.54 1.94 0.54
CA ILE A 19 -9.03 1.56 1.85
C ILE A 19 -10.25 2.41 2.21
N SER A 20 -11.32 1.74 2.65
CA SER A 20 -12.61 2.36 2.99
C SER A 20 -12.93 2.32 4.49
N ALA A 21 -12.31 1.41 5.24
CA ALA A 21 -12.43 1.35 6.69
C ALA A 21 -11.14 0.85 7.34
N LEU A 22 -11.05 0.99 8.66
CA LEU A 22 -9.84 0.59 9.40
C LEU A 22 -9.67 -0.94 9.37
N PRO A 23 -8.43 -1.42 9.23
CA PRO A 23 -8.17 -2.84 9.46
C PRO A 23 -8.56 -3.21 10.89
N THR A 24 -9.18 -4.38 11.03
CA THR A 24 -9.28 -5.08 12.31
C THR A 24 -8.10 -6.05 12.39
N GLU A 25 -7.63 -6.37 13.59
CA GLU A 25 -6.27 -6.87 13.91
C GLU A 25 -5.84 -8.20 13.26
N SER A 26 -6.58 -8.75 12.31
CA SER A 26 -6.23 -9.97 11.56
C SER A 26 -6.92 -10.12 10.19
N THR A 27 -7.54 -9.06 9.66
CA THR A 27 -8.22 -9.10 8.36
C THR A 27 -7.57 -8.11 7.39
N PRO A 28 -7.41 -8.47 6.10
CA PRO A 28 -6.99 -7.52 5.08
C PRO A 28 -7.83 -6.24 5.15
N CYS A 29 -7.19 -5.08 4.95
CA CYS A 29 -7.86 -3.79 5.02
C CYS A 29 -9.10 -3.80 4.11
N PRO A 30 -10.30 -3.50 4.64
CA PRO A 30 -11.48 -3.40 3.81
C PRO A 30 -11.30 -2.25 2.81
N GLY A 31 -11.50 -2.55 1.53
CA GLY A 31 -11.27 -1.61 0.45
C GLY A 31 -11.50 -2.26 -0.91
N SER A 32 -11.58 -1.41 -1.94
CA SER A 32 -11.70 -1.87 -3.32
C SER A 32 -10.34 -1.92 -3.96
N VAL A 33 -10.01 -3.03 -4.63
CA VAL A 33 -8.86 -3.07 -5.54
C VAL A 33 -9.15 -2.15 -6.70
N VAL A 34 -8.26 -1.19 -6.92
CA VAL A 34 -8.40 -0.18 -7.96
C VAL A 34 -7.45 -0.40 -9.13
N ALA A 35 -6.34 -1.11 -8.91
CA ALA A 35 -5.38 -1.46 -9.95
C ALA A 35 -4.61 -2.74 -9.60
N HIS A 36 -4.05 -3.35 -10.64
CA HIS A 36 -3.14 -4.48 -10.57
C HIS A 36 -1.84 -4.07 -11.26
N TRP A 37 -0.73 -4.15 -10.54
CA TRP A 37 0.61 -3.92 -11.07
C TRP A 37 1.32 -5.24 -11.25
N THR A 38 1.98 -5.41 -12.39
CA THR A 38 2.74 -6.64 -12.71
C THR A 38 4.09 -6.28 -13.34
N GLY A 39 5.05 -7.20 -13.29
CA GLY A 39 6.35 -7.01 -13.95
C GLY A 39 7.10 -5.78 -13.44
N SER A 40 7.48 -4.86 -14.33
CA SER A 40 8.25 -3.67 -13.96
C SER A 40 7.50 -2.72 -13.02
N GLU A 41 6.17 -2.67 -13.09
CA GLU A 41 5.36 -1.82 -12.21
C GLU A 41 5.48 -2.25 -10.74
N VAL A 42 5.61 -3.56 -10.49
CA VAL A 42 5.83 -4.11 -9.16
C VAL A 42 7.18 -3.65 -8.63
N THR A 43 8.24 -3.84 -9.41
CA THR A 43 9.60 -3.42 -9.02
C THR A 43 9.70 -1.93 -8.75
N ASP A 44 9.09 -1.10 -9.61
CA ASP A 44 9.08 0.35 -9.46
C ASP A 44 8.32 0.79 -8.20
N ALA A 45 7.16 0.18 -7.94
CA ALA A 45 6.37 0.45 -6.75
C ALA A 45 7.08 0.06 -5.46
N LEU A 46 7.66 -1.15 -5.40
CA LEU A 46 8.42 -1.64 -4.25
C LEU A 46 9.64 -0.75 -3.97
N THR A 47 10.40 -0.42 -5.02
CA THR A 47 11.55 0.50 -4.92
C THR A 47 11.12 1.87 -4.37
N LEU A 48 9.97 2.39 -4.82
CA LEU A 48 9.46 3.66 -4.35
C LEU A 48 9.06 3.61 -2.87
N ILE A 49 8.41 2.53 -2.43
CA ILE A 49 8.03 2.31 -1.03
C ILE A 49 9.26 2.17 -0.13
N GLU A 50 10.28 1.39 -0.52
CA GLU A 50 11.54 1.27 0.23
C GLU A 50 12.27 2.60 0.36
N SER A 51 12.23 3.41 -0.71
CA SER A 51 12.87 4.73 -0.76
C SER A 51 12.20 5.80 0.11
N LEU A 52 11.07 5.48 0.78
CA LEU A 52 10.40 6.42 1.67
C LEU A 52 11.29 6.74 2.87
N PRO A 53 11.66 8.02 3.09
CA PRO A 53 12.42 8.40 4.27
C PRO A 53 11.62 8.11 5.54
N GLY A 54 12.32 7.68 6.60
CA GLY A 54 11.71 7.53 7.92
C GLY A 54 11.18 8.87 8.42
N GLY A 55 10.06 8.83 9.14
CA GLY A 55 9.39 10.02 9.66
C GLY A 55 8.96 9.85 11.11
N GLU A 56 8.37 10.91 11.67
CA GLU A 56 7.76 10.89 13.00
C GLU A 56 6.26 10.61 12.91
N GLN A 57 5.70 10.05 13.98
CA GLN A 57 4.26 9.82 14.06
C GLN A 57 3.51 11.14 14.25
N HIS A 58 2.52 11.39 13.39
CA HIS A 58 1.57 12.48 13.59
C HIS A 58 0.26 11.96 14.17
N ARG A 59 -0.35 12.72 15.10
CA ARG A 59 -1.65 12.35 15.69
C ARG A 59 -2.78 12.57 14.68
N CYS A 60 -3.08 11.54 13.91
CA CYS A 60 -4.41 11.33 13.36
C CYS A 60 -4.84 9.90 13.75
N GLY A 61 -6.13 9.63 13.95
CA GLY A 61 -6.61 8.31 14.40
C GLY A 61 -6.47 7.18 13.38
N PHE A 62 -5.35 7.13 12.65
CA PHE A 62 -5.00 6.24 11.55
C PHE A 62 -6.15 6.04 10.56
N SER A 63 -6.36 6.98 9.63
CA SER A 63 -7.35 6.84 8.56
C SER A 63 -6.64 6.59 7.23
N PRO A 64 -6.16 5.36 6.97
CA PRO A 64 -5.42 5.05 5.76
C PRO A 64 -6.33 5.21 4.55
N GLY A 65 -5.83 5.91 3.53
CA GLY A 65 -6.56 6.13 2.29
C GLY A 65 -6.21 5.11 1.20
N TRP A 66 -5.02 4.53 1.30
CA TRP A 66 -4.43 3.66 0.28
C TRP A 66 -3.69 2.52 0.93
N GLY A 67 -3.71 1.36 0.29
CA GLY A 67 -2.86 0.24 0.64
C GLY A 67 -2.43 -0.54 -0.59
N VAL A 68 -1.51 -1.46 -0.38
CA VAL A 68 -1.08 -2.43 -1.39
C VAL A 68 -1.14 -3.83 -0.81
N ARG A 69 -1.48 -4.82 -1.62
CA ARG A 69 -1.36 -6.25 -1.29
C ARG A 69 -0.41 -6.89 -2.28
N ALA A 70 0.64 -7.50 -1.77
CA ALA A 70 1.65 -8.17 -2.55
C ALA A 70 1.39 -9.68 -2.55
N TYR A 71 1.46 -10.28 -3.74
CA TYR A 71 1.23 -11.70 -3.96
C TYR A 71 2.42 -12.34 -4.65
N GLU A 72 2.70 -13.58 -4.28
CA GLU A 72 3.58 -14.47 -5.03
C GLU A 72 2.87 -15.08 -6.25
N ASP A 73 3.62 -15.79 -7.10
CA ASP A 73 3.14 -16.37 -8.38
C ASP A 73 1.97 -17.34 -8.24
N SER A 74 1.81 -17.99 -7.08
CA SER A 74 0.65 -18.83 -6.78
C SER A 74 -0.66 -18.03 -6.73
N LEU A 75 -0.58 -16.73 -6.41
CA LEU A 75 -1.71 -15.84 -6.12
C LEU A 75 -2.66 -16.34 -5.02
N ASP A 76 -2.31 -17.43 -4.34
CA ASP A 76 -3.14 -18.07 -3.33
C ASP A 76 -3.01 -17.38 -1.96
N LEU A 77 -1.88 -16.70 -1.72
CA LEU A 77 -1.56 -16.07 -0.44
C LEU A 77 -0.99 -14.66 -0.62
N VAL A 78 -1.52 -13.72 0.17
CA VAL A 78 -0.94 -12.39 0.35
C VAL A 78 0.33 -12.53 1.17
N LEU A 79 1.48 -12.20 0.58
CA LEU A 79 2.77 -12.18 1.27
C LEU A 79 2.79 -11.09 2.33
N PHE A 80 2.38 -9.89 1.92
CA PHE A 80 2.16 -8.75 2.81
C PHE A 80 1.14 -7.77 2.24
N GLU A 81 0.43 -7.11 3.14
CA GLU A 81 -0.38 -5.94 2.89
C GLU A 81 0.27 -4.76 3.60
N ALA A 82 0.36 -3.60 2.94
CA ALA A 82 0.82 -2.35 3.54
C ALA A 82 -0.25 -1.27 3.39
N ALA A 83 -0.73 -0.73 4.51
CA ALA A 83 -1.72 0.34 4.57
C ALA A 83 -1.05 1.66 4.92
N PHE A 84 -1.16 2.65 4.02
CA PHE A 84 -0.50 3.94 4.13
C PHE A 84 -1.47 5.05 4.59
N CYS A 85 -1.09 5.71 5.69
CA CYS A 85 -1.73 6.91 6.19
C CYS A 85 -0.83 8.13 5.91
N PHE A 86 -0.96 8.74 4.73
CA PHE A 86 -0.23 9.96 4.36
C PHE A 86 -0.55 11.19 5.24
N ARG A 87 -1.54 11.11 6.14
CA ARG A 87 -1.86 12.18 7.11
C ARG A 87 -1.13 12.01 8.44
N CYS A 88 -0.99 10.76 8.91
CA CYS A 88 -0.31 10.44 10.17
C CYS A 88 1.11 9.95 9.98
N HIS A 89 1.56 9.82 8.72
CA HIS A 89 2.90 9.39 8.36
C HIS A 89 3.20 7.97 8.86
N GLU A 90 2.14 7.15 8.98
CA GLU A 90 2.17 5.79 9.51
C GLU A 90 1.84 4.80 8.40
N VAL A 91 2.62 3.73 8.33
CA VAL A 91 2.31 2.53 7.54
C VAL A 91 2.10 1.36 8.48
N ARG A 92 1.06 0.57 8.23
CA ARG A 92 0.84 -0.70 8.91
C ARG A 92 0.98 -1.83 7.92
N MET A 93 1.81 -2.80 8.26
CA MET A 93 2.02 -4.00 7.47
C MET A 93 1.52 -5.24 8.17
N HIS A 94 0.84 -6.08 7.41
CA HIS A 94 0.29 -7.36 7.86
C HIS A 94 0.59 -8.43 6.83
N GLY A 95 0.79 -9.67 7.23
CA GLY A 95 1.07 -10.76 6.31
C GLY A 95 1.88 -11.86 6.97
N THR A 96 1.91 -13.02 6.32
CA THR A 96 2.69 -14.17 6.81
C THR A 96 4.20 -13.94 6.71
N ALA A 97 4.63 -13.10 5.75
CA ALA A 97 6.02 -12.74 5.54
C ALA A 97 6.40 -11.39 6.18
N VAL A 98 5.54 -10.80 7.03
CA VAL A 98 5.83 -9.55 7.74
C VAL A 98 6.32 -9.87 9.15
N PRO A 99 7.60 -9.63 9.47
CA PRO A 99 8.09 -9.79 10.83
C PRO A 99 7.46 -8.72 11.76
N PRO A 100 7.27 -9.02 13.07
CA PRO A 100 6.59 -8.12 14.00
C PRO A 100 7.22 -6.72 14.10
N GLY A 101 8.54 -6.61 13.93
CA GLY A 101 9.26 -5.33 13.94
C GLY A 101 8.95 -4.42 12.76
N LEU A 102 8.40 -4.95 11.67
CA LEU A 102 8.01 -4.19 10.48
C LEU A 102 6.50 -3.92 10.42
N ALA A 103 5.72 -4.47 11.34
CA ALA A 103 4.26 -4.39 11.32
C ALA A 103 3.71 -2.95 11.43
N THR A 104 4.44 -2.05 12.10
CA THR A 104 4.11 -0.62 12.14
C THR A 104 5.37 0.18 11.96
N GLN A 105 5.40 1.06 10.96
CA GLN A 105 6.52 1.96 10.69
C GLN A 105 6.02 3.38 10.40
N PHE A 106 6.94 4.34 10.45
CA PHE A 106 6.66 5.74 10.16
C PHE A 106 7.52 6.24 9.00
N PHE A 107 6.95 7.07 8.15
CA PHE A 107 7.59 7.62 6.97
C PHE A 107 7.25 9.10 6.81
N ASP A 108 8.17 9.92 6.32
CA ASP A 108 7.86 11.32 6.03
C ASP A 108 6.92 11.41 4.81
N GLY A 109 5.63 11.64 5.09
CA GLY A 109 4.56 11.73 4.10
C GLY A 109 4.61 13.01 3.26
N ASP A 110 5.31 14.03 3.71
CA ASP A 110 5.50 15.29 2.98
C ASP A 110 6.73 15.23 2.06
N SER A 111 7.56 14.20 2.18
CA SER A 111 8.71 13.99 1.31
C SER A 111 8.32 13.86 -0.18
N PRO A 112 9.18 14.29 -1.12
CA PRO A 112 8.92 14.13 -2.55
C PRO A 112 8.64 12.67 -2.97
N ARG A 113 9.26 11.71 -2.28
CA ARG A 113 9.06 10.28 -2.53
C ARG A 113 7.68 9.81 -2.09
N ALA A 114 7.21 10.24 -0.91
CA ALA A 114 5.87 9.93 -0.45
C ALA A 114 4.79 10.57 -1.34
N GLN A 115 5.01 11.81 -1.78
CA GLN A 115 4.09 12.48 -2.70
C GLN A 115 4.06 11.81 -4.08
N ALA A 116 5.20 11.31 -4.57
CA ALA A 116 5.25 10.51 -5.79
C ALA A 116 4.45 9.19 -5.64
N LEU A 117 4.61 8.48 -4.52
CA LEU A 117 3.85 7.25 -4.26
C LEU A 117 2.34 7.53 -4.20
N LEU A 118 1.94 8.61 -3.52
CA LEU A 118 0.55 9.03 -3.45
C LEU A 118 -0.02 9.40 -4.83
N ALA A 119 0.78 10.03 -5.68
CA ALA A 119 0.40 10.34 -7.06
C ALA A 119 0.19 9.07 -7.88
N VAL A 120 1.09 8.09 -7.74
CA VAL A 120 0.98 6.76 -8.38
C VAL A 120 -0.31 6.05 -7.95
N PHE A 121 -0.63 6.03 -6.65
CA PHE A 121 -1.90 5.46 -6.17
C PHE A 121 -3.13 6.19 -6.73
N ARG A 122 -3.10 7.53 -6.77
CA ARG A 122 -4.19 8.34 -7.33
C ARG A 122 -4.39 8.11 -8.81
N ALA A 123 -3.31 7.94 -9.57
CA ALA A 123 -3.36 7.65 -11.00
C ALA A 123 -3.87 6.22 -11.27
N ALA A 124 -3.56 5.29 -10.38
CA ALA A 124 -4.03 3.91 -10.43
C ALA A 124 -5.52 3.77 -10.09
N ALA A 125 -6.09 4.69 -9.29
CA ALA A 125 -7.53 4.70 -9.12
C ALA A 125 -8.21 5.11 -10.43
N PRO A 126 -9.17 4.31 -10.95
CA PRO A 126 -10.03 4.80 -11.99
C PRO A 126 -10.69 6.06 -11.44
N TYR A 127 -10.54 7.17 -12.15
CA TYR A 127 -11.40 8.31 -11.93
C TYR A 127 -12.82 7.73 -11.96
N SER A 128 -13.59 7.93 -10.90
CA SER A 128 -14.99 7.59 -10.92
C SER A 128 -15.64 8.48 -11.99
N THR A 129 -15.61 8.07 -13.26
CA THR A 129 -16.58 8.52 -14.24
C THR A 129 -17.92 7.96 -13.76
N SER A 130 -18.53 8.71 -12.84
CA SER A 130 -19.94 8.70 -12.61
C SER A 130 -20.61 8.71 -13.98
N GLY A 131 -21.42 7.70 -14.25
CA GLY A 131 -21.96 7.44 -15.57
C GLY A 131 -22.63 8.65 -16.21
N SER A 132 -22.48 8.74 -17.52
CA SER A 132 -23.56 9.21 -18.38
C SER A 132 -23.84 8.13 -19.41
N THR A 133 -24.55 7.12 -18.95
CA THR A 133 -25.51 6.41 -19.80
C THR A 133 -26.77 7.28 -19.87
N ARG A 134 -27.12 7.76 -21.07
CA ARG A 134 -28.47 7.82 -21.66
C ARG A 134 -28.55 8.92 -22.73
N PRO A 135 -29.58 8.86 -23.60
CA PRO A 135 -30.20 7.69 -24.25
C PRO A 135 -29.98 7.69 -25.77
#